data_AF-A0A923VPX4-F1
#
_entry.id   AF-A0A923VPX4-F1
#
_cell.length_a   1.000
_cell.length_b   1.000
_cell.length_c   1.000
_cell.angle_alpha   90.00
_cell.angle_beta   90.00
_cell.angle_gamma   90.00
#
_symmetry.space_group_name_H-M   'P 1'
#
loop_
_entity.id
_entity.type
_entity.pdbx_description
1 polymer ?
#
loop_
_entity_poly.entity_id
_entity_poly.type
_entity_poly.pdbx_seq_one_letter_code
_entity_poly.pdbx_strand_id
1 'polypeptide(L)' 'AEKSRWVFVGDSTNDELMFDFFPTSVGVANIRRFEQQLVHKPLYVTQKERGAGFAEVARAVLSPSPSPSP' A
#
# COMPACT_ATOMS: atom_id res chain seq x y z
N ALA A 1 -2.32 17.51 5.83
CA ALA A 1 -0.97 17.83 5.30
C ALA A 1 0.02 16.70 5.59
N GLU A 2 0.15 16.24 6.84
CA GLU A 2 1.19 15.26 7.18
C GLU A 2 0.93 13.85 6.62
N LYS A 3 -0.32 13.37 6.64
CA LYS A 3 -0.69 12.03 6.15
C LYS A 3 -0.27 11.72 4.71
N SER A 4 -0.24 12.73 3.84
CA SER A 4 0.16 12.59 2.44
C SER A 4 1.65 12.27 2.26
N ARG A 5 2.46 12.40 3.32
CA ARG A 5 3.89 12.02 3.33
C ARG A 5 4.12 10.57 3.75
N TRP A 6 3.07 9.86 4.13
CA TRP A 6 3.15 8.49 4.63
C TRP A 6 2.53 7.53 3.64
N VAL A 7 3.09 6.32 3.59
CA VAL A 7 2.50 5.18 2.91
C VAL A 7 2.18 4.15 3.98
N PHE A 8 0.91 3.77 4.11
CA PHE A 8 0.51 2.68 4.98
C PHE A 8 0.54 1.36 4.22
N VAL A 9 1.02 0.28 4.86
CA VAL A 9 1.09 -1.06 4.28
C VAL A 9 0.40 -2.05 5.22
N GLY A 10 -0.61 -2.78 4.71
CA GLY A 10 -1.38 -3.78 5.46
C GLY A 10 -1.55 -5.09 4.70
N ASP A 11 -2.04 -6.13 5.38
CA ASP A 11 -2.17 -7.47 4.82
C ASP A 11 -3.40 -8.28 5.28
N SER A 12 -4.19 -7.76 6.23
CA SER A 12 -5.42 -8.39 6.71
C SER A 12 -6.56 -7.40 6.98
N THR A 13 -7.71 -7.92 7.42
CA THR A 13 -8.94 -7.13 7.63
C THR A 13 -8.85 -6.13 8.78
N ASN A 14 -7.99 -6.37 9.77
CA ASN A 14 -7.71 -5.41 10.83
C ASN A 14 -7.08 -4.09 10.33
N ASP A 15 -6.55 -4.08 9.11
CA ASP A 15 -5.92 -2.91 8.48
C ASP A 15 -6.92 -2.01 7.74
N GLU A 16 -8.19 -2.43 7.62
CA GLU A 16 -9.22 -1.76 6.81
C GLU A 16 -9.38 -0.27 7.12
N LEU A 17 -9.47 0.07 8.41
CA LEU A 17 -9.62 1.46 8.83
C LEU A 17 -8.40 2.32 8.45
N MET A 18 -7.23 1.69 8.39
CA MET A 18 -6.01 2.39 7.99
C MET A 18 -5.96 2.59 6.46
N PHE A 19 -6.57 1.70 5.68
CA PHE A 19 -6.73 1.90 4.24
C PHE A 19 -7.60 3.11 3.90
N ASP A 20 -8.64 3.39 4.71
CA ASP A 20 -9.48 4.58 4.58
C ASP A 20 -8.79 5.85 5.11
N PHE A 21 -8.05 5.72 6.21
CA PHE A 21 -7.45 6.86 6.91
C PHE A 21 -6.27 7.48 6.17
N PHE A 22 -5.47 6.67 5.47
CA PHE A 22 -4.27 7.13 4.76
C PHE A 22 -4.55 7.35 3.26
N PRO A 23 -4.26 8.54 2.71
CA PRO A 23 -4.44 8.81 1.28
C PRO A 23 -3.66 7.86 0.37
N THR A 24 -2.48 7.42 0.83
CA THR A 24 -1.65 6.44 0.12
C THR A 24 -1.56 5.19 0.97
N SER A 25 -2.42 4.22 0.67
CA SER A 25 -2.47 2.93 1.37
C SER A 25 -2.18 1.78 0.40
N VAL A 26 -1.47 0.76 0.87
CA VAL A 26 -1.05 -0.39 0.06
C VAL A 26 -1.37 -1.68 0.80
N GLY A 27 -2.01 -2.62 0.11
CA GLY A 27 -2.16 -3.99 0.58
C GLY A 27 -1.08 -4.88 -0.04
N VAL A 28 -0.44 -5.75 0.74
CA VAL A 28 0.39 -6.79 0.14
C VAL A 28 -0.48 -7.90 -0.47
N ALA A 29 0.02 -8.67 -1.43
CA ALA A 29 -0.82 -9.50 -2.30
C ALA A 29 -1.79 -10.46 -1.58
N ASN A 30 -1.45 -10.94 -0.37
CA ASN A 30 -2.33 -11.81 0.42
C ASN A 30 -3.60 -11.10 0.93
N ILE A 31 -3.68 -9.76 0.88
CA ILE A 31 -4.90 -9.00 1.17
C ILE A 31 -6.06 -9.40 0.26
N ARG A 32 -5.77 -9.86 -0.97
CA ARG A 32 -6.79 -10.27 -1.95
C ARG A 32 -7.66 -11.42 -1.45
N ARG A 33 -7.16 -12.23 -0.50
CA ARG A 33 -7.94 -13.28 0.16
C ARG A 33 -9.13 -12.74 0.94
N PHE A 34 -9.09 -11.46 1.30
CA PHE A 34 -10.11 -10.75 2.07
C PHE A 34 -10.84 -9.69 1.24
N GLU A 35 -10.66 -9.64 -0.08
CA GLU A 35 -11.20 -8.54 -0.91
C GLU A 35 -12.71 -8.39 -0.82
N GLN A 36 -13.45 -9.49 -0.67
CA GLN A 36 -14.90 -9.47 -0.50
C GLN A 36 -15.36 -9.06 0.90
N GLN A 37 -14.44 -9.08 1.88
CA GLN A 37 -14.72 -8.73 3.28
C GLN A 37 -14.38 -7.26 3.58
N LEU A 38 -13.62 -6.60 2.70
CA LEU A 38 -13.19 -5.21 2.85
C LEU A 38 -14.21 -4.27 2.20
N VAL A 39 -14.73 -3.33 2.98
CA VAL A 39 -15.45 -2.14 2.48
C VAL A 39 -14.44 -1.10 2.02
N HIS A 40 -13.43 -0.80 2.87
CA HIS A 40 -12.35 0.10 2.52
C HIS A 40 -11.15 -0.69 1.99
N LYS A 41 -10.82 -0.48 0.71
CA LYS A 41 -9.73 -1.18 0.02
C LYS A 41 -8.46 -0.31 0.02
N PRO A 42 -7.27 -0.93 0.04
CA PRO A 42 -6.04 -0.18 -0.17
C PRO A 42 -6.02 0.43 -1.58
N LEU A 43 -5.38 1.60 -1.72
CA LEU A 43 -5.25 2.27 -3.01
C LEU A 43 -4.43 1.44 -4.02
N TYR A 44 -3.40 0.75 -3.54
CA TYR A 44 -2.58 -0.15 -4.36
C TYR A 44 -2.49 -1.54 -3.75
N VAL A 45 -2.23 -2.54 -4.59
CA VAL A 45 -1.93 -3.91 -4.13
C VAL A 45 -0.64 -4.38 -4.78
N THR A 46 0.33 -4.82 -3.98
CA THR A 46 1.62 -5.32 -4.49
C THR A 46 1.45 -6.66 -5.21
N GLN A 47 2.45 -7.05 -6.00
CA GLN A 47 2.45 -8.36 -6.65
C GLN A 47 2.79 -9.49 -5.68
N LYS A 48 3.67 -9.23 -4.72
CA LYS A 48 4.15 -10.23 -3.76
C LYS A 48 3.42 -10.16 -2.42
N GLU A 49 3.36 -11.28 -1.72
CA GLU A 49 2.74 -11.40 -0.40
C GLU A 49 3.69 -10.98 0.74
N ARG A 50 3.11 -10.60 1.88
CA ARG A 50 3.82 -10.38 3.17
C ARG A 50 5.08 -9.51 3.01
N GLY A 51 6.18 -9.90 3.66
CA GLY A 51 7.43 -9.14 3.64
C GLY A 51 8.01 -8.91 2.24
N ALA A 52 7.74 -9.79 1.28
CA ALA A 52 8.18 -9.59 -0.10
C ALA A 52 7.39 -8.48 -0.80
N GLY A 53 6.09 -8.35 -0.50
CA GLY A 53 5.27 -7.22 -0.92
C GLY A 53 5.70 -5.92 -0.25
N PHE A 54 5.98 -5.95 1.06
CA PHE A 54 6.52 -4.78 1.75
C PHE A 54 7.84 -4.28 1.12
N ALA A 55 8.75 -5.20 0.78
CA ALA A 55 9.98 -4.86 0.09
C ALA A 55 9.76 -4.24 -1.31
N GLU A 56 8.67 -4.61 -2.01
CA GLU A 56 8.25 -3.99 -3.27
C GLU A 56 7.85 -2.52 -3.04
N VAL A 57 7.06 -2.24 -2.00
CA VAL A 57 6.69 -0.86 -1.62
C VAL A 57 7.93 -0.04 -1.26
N ALA A 58 8.81 -0.59 -0.42
CA ALA A 58 10.03 0.11 0.00
C ALA A 58 10.90 0.50 -1.21
N ARG A 59 11.06 -0.39 -2.20
CA ARG A 59 11.77 -0.07 -3.43
C ARG A 59 11.10 1.05 -4.22
N ALA A 60 9.77 1.04 -4.33
CA ALA A 60 9.04 2.09 -5.03
C ALA A 60 9.22 3.47 -4.35
N VAL A 61 9.17 3.49 -3.00
CA VAL A 61 9.36 4.73 -2.21
C VAL A 61 10.80 5.26 -2.32
N LEU A 62 11.79 4.36 -2.33
CA LEU A 62 13.21 4.72 -2.44
C LEU A 62 13.66 4.98 -3.89
N SER A 63 12.80 4.67 -4.87
CA SER A 63 13.14 4.91 -6.27
C SER A 63 13.26 6.41 -6.51
N PRO A 64 14.30 6.87 -7.22
CA PRO A 64 14.43 8.27 -7.56
C PRO A 64 13.22 8.69 -8.39
N SER A 65 12.67 9.87 -8.07
CA SER A 65 11.66 10.50 -8.93
C SER A 65 12.20 10.55 -10.35
N PRO A 66 11.40 10.23 -11.39
CA PRO A 66 11.84 10.41 -12.75
C PRO A 66 12.27 11.87 -12.91
N SER A 67 13.53 12.09 -13.29
CA SER A 67 14.03 13.42 -13.62
C SER A 67 13.12 13.98 -14.71
N PRO A 68 12.60 15.22 -14.59
CA PRO A 68 11.86 15.81 -15.69
C PRO A 68 12.75 15.75 -16.94
N SER A 69 12.22 15.17 -18.01
CA SER A 69 12.92 15.17 -19.29
C SER A 69 13.18 16.63 -19.69
N PRO A 70 14.35 16.95 -20.26
CA PRO A 70 14.69 18.31 -20.66
C PRO A 70 13.72 18.88 -21.70
#